data_AF-A0A2Z5X628-F1
#
_entry.id   AF-A0A2Z5X628-F1
#
_cell.length_a   1.000
_cell.length_b   1.000
_cell.length_c   1.000
_cell.angle_alpha   90.00
_cell.angle_beta   90.00
_cell.angle_gamma   90.00
#
_symmetry.space_group_name_H-M   'P 1'
#
loop_
_entity.id
_entity.type
_entity.pdbx_description
1 polymer ?
#
loop_
_entity_poly.entity_id
_entity_poly.type
_entity_poly.pdbx_seq_one_letter_code
_entity_poly.pdbx_strand_id
1 'polypeptide(L)' 'MKLGTILVRKKLISQAQLDQDLNLVDVTGKRLGELLLDKGEISDSQLKDALNEQYWRKNGFWIID' A
#
# COMPACT_ATOMS: atom_id res chain seq x y z
N MET A 1 -2.46 -11.17 -0.35
CA MET A 1 -2.58 -9.97 -1.22
C MET A 1 -1.41 -9.02 -0.94
N LYS A 2 -0.90 -8.30 -1.95
CA LYS A 2 0.19 -7.31 -1.79
C LYS A 2 -0.39 -5.97 -1.31
N LEU A 3 0.42 -5.17 -0.59
CA LEU A 3 0.01 -3.86 -0.06
C LEU A 3 -0.41 -2.89 -1.19
N GLY A 4 0.42 -2.78 -2.24
CA GLY A 4 0.12 -1.92 -3.39
C GLY A 4 -1.24 -2.20 -4.03
N THR A 5 -1.62 -3.47 -4.15
CA THR A 5 -2.94 -3.86 -4.68
C THR A 5 -4.09 -3.37 -3.80
N ILE A 6 -3.92 -3.42 -2.48
CA ILE A 6 -4.93 -2.93 -1.53
C ILE A 6 -5.09 -1.40 -1.67
N LEU A 7 -3.97 -0.68 -1.77
CA LEU A 7 -3.96 0.77 -1.93
C LEU A 7 -4.64 1.21 -3.23
N VAL A 8 -4.36 0.54 -4.35
CA VAL A 8 -5.03 0.79 -5.65
C VAL A 8 -6.52 0.48 -5.57
N ARG A 9 -6.89 -0.65 -4.96
CA ARG A 9 -8.30 -1.07 -4.82
C ARG A 9 -9.11 -0.08 -3.97
N LYS A 10 -8.49 0.48 -2.92
CA LYS A 10 -9.07 1.54 -2.09
C LYS A 10 -9.05 2.93 -2.75
N LYS A 11 -8.55 3.04 -3.98
CA LYS A 11 -8.38 4.30 -4.72
C LYS A 11 -7.51 5.33 -3.98
N LEU A 12 -6.61 4.87 -3.12
CA LEU A 12 -5.64 5.73 -2.42
C LEU A 12 -4.51 6.15 -3.36
N ILE A 13 -4.12 5.24 -4.26
CA ILE A 13 -3.15 5.51 -5.32
C ILE A 13 -3.67 4.94 -6.65
N SER A 14 -3.16 5.45 -7.77
CA SER A 14 -3.45 4.86 -9.08
C SER A 14 -2.50 3.70 -9.38
N GLN A 15 -2.85 2.84 -10.36
CA GLN A 15 -1.95 1.78 -10.81
C GLN A 15 -0.63 2.36 -11.36
N ALA A 16 -0.71 3.45 -12.12
CA ALA A 16 0.47 4.12 -12.67
C ALA A 16 1.38 4.67 -11.56
N GLN A 17 0.78 5.24 -10.51
CA GLN A 17 1.51 5.72 -9.34
C GLN A 17 2.22 4.57 -8.62
N LEU A 18 1.51 3.47 -8.37
CA LEU A 18 2.10 2.26 -7.78
C LEU A 18 3.31 1.76 -8.58
N ASP A 19 3.21 1.73 -9.91
CA ASP A 19 4.31 1.26 -10.76
C ASP A 19 5.54 2.21 -10.68
N GLN A 20 5.31 3.52 -10.61
CA GLN A 20 6.38 4.50 -10.38
C GLN A 20 7.03 4.35 -9.01
N ASP A 21 6.24 4.15 -7.96
CA ASP A 21 6.74 3.99 -6.60
C ASP A 21 7.51 2.69 -6.38
N LEU A 22 7.11 1.61 -7.05
CA LEU A 22 7.86 0.35 -7.00
C LEU A 22 9.27 0.51 -7.58
N ASN A 23 9.43 1.24 -8.69
CA ASN A 23 10.76 1.54 -9.24
C ASN A 23 11.61 2.36 -8.26
N LEU A 24 11.00 3.29 -7.51
CA LEU A 24 11.71 4.09 -6.51
C LEU A 24 12.05 3.29 -5.26
N VAL A 25 11.22 2.33 -4.86
CA VAL A 25 11.50 1.40 -3.76
C VAL A 25 12.75 0.58 -4.06
N ASP A 26 12.91 0.07 -5.29
CA ASP A 26 14.09 -0.70 -5.69
C ASP A 26 15.38 0.14 -5.67
N VAL A 27 15.28 1.44 -6.00
CA VAL A 27 16.44 2.36 -5.99
C VAL A 27 16.78 2.85 -4.59
N THR A 28 15.77 3.16 -3.78
CA THR A 28 15.95 3.80 -2.46
C THR A 28 16.10 2.79 -1.32
N GLY A 29 15.68 1.54 -1.51
CA GLY A 29 15.61 0.52 -0.47
C GLY A 29 14.53 0.78 0.60
N LYS A 30 13.72 1.83 0.46
CA LYS A 30 12.62 2.14 1.39
C LYS A 30 11.44 1.18 1.20
N ARG A 31 10.61 1.01 2.22
CA ARG A 31 9.37 0.25 2.05
C ARG A 31 8.36 1.09 1.26
N LEU A 32 7.54 0.45 0.42
CA LEU A 32 6.50 1.14 -0.35
C LEU A 32 5.61 2.04 0.53
N GLY A 33 5.15 1.55 1.69
CA GLY A 33 4.33 2.35 2.60
C GLY A 33 5.04 3.58 3.15
N GLU A 34 6.34 3.48 3.46
CA GLU A 34 7.14 4.61 3.95
C GLU A 34 7.36 5.64 2.83
N LEU A 35 7.65 5.17 1.61
CA LEU A 35 7.80 6.05 0.45
C LEU A 35 6.51 6.84 0.17
N LEU A 36 5.35 6.19 0.24
CA LEU A 36 4.06 6.83 0.01
C LEU A 36 3.69 7.83 1.10
N LEU A 37 4.07 7.56 2.36
CA LEU A 37 3.93 8.53 3.46
C LEU A 37 4.84 9.75 3.26
N ASP A 38 6.11 9.52 2.91
CA ASP A 38 7.09 10.58 2.67
C ASP A 38 6.66 11.50 1.53
N LYS A 39 5.99 10.94 0.51
CA LYS A 39 5.42 11.70 -0.62
C LYS A 39 4.11 12.40 -0.28
N GLY A 40 3.48 12.10 0.85
CA GLY A 40 2.17 12.61 1.22
C GLY A 40 1.02 12.05 0.37
N GLU A 41 1.23 10.94 -0.33
CA GLU A 41 0.22 10.31 -1.18
C GLU A 41 -0.80 9.52 -0.36
N ILE A 42 -0.40 9.05 0.82
CA ILE A 42 -1.27 8.43 1.81
C ILE A 42 -0.99 9.02 3.20
N SER A 43 -1.97 8.94 4.09
CA SER A 43 -1.79 9.24 5.52
C SER A 43 -1.38 8.01 6.33
N ASP A 44 -0.84 8.22 7.54
CA ASP A 44 -0.56 7.13 8.49
C ASP A 44 -1.77 6.24 8.76
N SER A 45 -2.96 6.86 8.89
CA SER A 45 -4.21 6.12 9.10
C SER A 45 -4.55 5.22 7.91
N GLN A 46 -4.43 5.73 6.68
CA GLN A 46 -4.69 4.97 5.46
C GLN A 46 -3.69 3.82 5.28
N LEU A 47 -2.41 4.05 5.60
CA LEU A 47 -1.40 3.00 5.57
C LEU A 47 -1.71 1.91 6.61
N LYS A 48 -2.05 2.30 7.84
CA LYS A 48 -2.39 1.37 8.92
C LYS A 48 -3.60 0.49 8.55
N ASP A 49 -4.64 1.09 7.98
CA ASP A 49 -5.82 0.35 7.55
C ASP A 49 -5.50 -0.64 6.42
N ALA A 50 -4.69 -0.23 5.45
CA ALA A 50 -4.25 -1.11 4.37
C ALA A 50 -3.36 -2.27 4.88
N LEU A 51 -2.51 -2.02 5.88
CA LEU A 51 -1.68 -3.05 6.52
C LEU A 51 -2.51 -4.04 7.34
N ASN A 52 -3.53 -3.56 8.08
CA ASN A 52 -4.46 -4.42 8.78
C ASN A 52 -5.21 -5.35 7.81
N GLU A 53 -5.69 -4.79 6.70
CA GLU A 53 -6.34 -5.56 5.66
C GLU A 53 -5.39 -6.61 5.06
N GLN A 54 -4.14 -6.22 4.79
CA GLN A 54 -3.13 -7.13 4.29
C GLN A 54 -2.87 -8.29 5.26
N TYR A 55 -2.77 -7.99 6.55
CA TYR A 55 -2.56 -8.97 7.61
C TYR A 55 -3.73 -9.95 7.68
N TRP A 56 -4.96 -9.47 7.74
CA TRP A 56 -6.15 -10.32 7.80
C TRP A 56 -6.25 -11.26 6.59
N ARG A 57 -6.06 -10.75 5.37
CA ARG A 57 -6.07 -11.57 4.14
C ARG A 57 -4.94 -12.61 4.10
N LYS A 58 -3.77 -12.30 4.67
CA LYS A 58 -2.64 -13.25 4.75
C LYS A 58 -2.88 -14.37 5.77
N ASN A 59 -3.64 -14.09 6.83
CA ASN A 59 -3.92 -15.03 7.91
C ASN A 59 -5.25 -15.79 7.72
N GLY A 60 -5.85 -15.73 6.53
CA GLY A 60 -7.07 -16.48 6.19
C GLY A 60 -8.37 -15.87 6.71
N PHE A 61 -8.33 -14.66 7.25
CA PHE A 61 -9.55 -13.93 7.61
C PHE A 61 -10.23 -13.40 6.35
N TRP A 62 -11.53 -13.65 6.22
CA TRP A 62 -12.33 -13.13 5.13
C TRP A 62 -12.78 -11.71 5.47
N ILE A 63 -12.29 -10.74 4.70
CA ILE A 63 -12.73 -9.36 4.78
C ILE A 63 -13.79 -9.19 3.72
N ILE A 64 -15.02 -8.94 4.17
CA ILE A 64 -16.15 -8.59 3.32
C ILE A 64 -15.99 -7.10 3.01
N ASP A 65 -15.74 -6.76 1.74
CA ASP A 65 -15.82 -5.39 1.21
C ASP A 65 -17.22 -5.11 0.67
#